data_AF-A0A2V5Z1G9-F1
#
_entry.id   AF-A0A2V5Z1G9-F1
#
_cell.length_a   1.000
_cell.length_b   1.000
_cell.length_c   1.000
_cell.angle_alpha   90.00
_cell.angle_beta   90.00
_cell.angle_gamma   90.00
#
_symmetry.space_group_name_H-M   'P 1'
#
loop_
_entity.id
_entity.type
_entity.pdbx_description
1 polymer ?
#
loop_
_entity_poly.entity_id
_entity_poly.type
_entity_poly.pdbx_seq_one_letter_code
_entity_poly.pdbx_strand_id
1 'polypeptide(L)' 'GKYGFKPSFNQTFTMPDSQTGWWVTPYHFGIDQGPVVLMIENYRTGLLWNIMRRCPAVVAGLRRAGFNGGWL' A
#
# COMPACT_ATOMS: atom_id res chain seq x y z
N GLY A 1 4.83 12.11 -9.76
CA GLY A 1 4.41 13.50 -9.46
C GLY A 1 4.77 13.86 -8.03
N LYS A 2 4.28 15.00 -7.50
CA LYS A 2 4.63 15.50 -6.15
C LYS A 2 4.45 14.47 -5.02
N TYR A 3 3.44 13.59 -5.12
CA TYR A 3 3.12 12.58 -4.11
C TYR A 3 3.36 11.14 -4.59
N GLY A 4 4.31 10.93 -5.50
CA GLY A 4 4.59 9.61 -6.07
C GLY A 4 3.73 9.29 -7.30
N PHE A 5 3.37 8.01 -7.45
CA PHE A 5 2.60 7.52 -8.59
C PHE A 5 1.13 7.90 -8.48
N LYS A 6 0.49 8.13 -9.63
CA LYS A 6 -0.96 8.30 -9.69
C LYS A 6 -1.64 6.95 -9.48
N PRO A 7 -2.79 6.89 -8.77
CA PRO A 7 -3.45 5.63 -8.47
C PRO A 7 -3.92 4.82 -9.69
N SER A 8 -4.31 5.51 -10.76
CA SER A 8 -4.98 4.85 -11.89
C SER A 8 -4.75 5.62 -13.17
N PHE A 9 -4.71 4.86 -14.25
CA PHE A 9 -4.32 5.34 -15.56
C PHE A 9 -4.90 4.36 -16.60
N ASN A 10 -5.32 4.85 -17.77
CA ASN A 10 -5.86 4.01 -18.84
C ASN A 10 -5.31 4.45 -20.19
N GLN A 11 -4.40 3.65 -20.73
CA GLN A 11 -3.69 3.95 -21.98
C GLN A 11 -4.56 3.77 -23.24
N THR A 12 -5.62 2.95 -23.19
CA THR A 12 -6.52 2.78 -24.34
C THR A 12 -7.56 3.89 -24.44
N PHE A 13 -7.74 4.68 -23.37
CA PHE A 13 -8.61 5.84 -23.38
C PHE A 13 -7.81 7.09 -23.77
N THR A 14 -7.82 7.40 -25.07
CA THR A 14 -7.10 8.54 -25.62
C THR A 14 -7.73 9.86 -25.20
N MET A 15 -6.89 10.80 -24.75
CA MET A 15 -7.26 12.17 -24.44
C MET A 15 -6.20 13.09 -25.07
N PRO A 16 -6.44 13.61 -26.28
CA PRO A 16 -5.43 14.37 -27.04
C PRO A 16 -4.89 15.59 -26.28
N ASP A 17 -5.73 16.23 -25.46
CA ASP A 17 -5.36 17.41 -24.68
C ASP A 17 -4.67 17.08 -23.35
N SER A 18 -4.53 15.79 -22.99
CA SER A 18 -3.81 15.39 -21.79
C SER A 18 -2.30 15.34 -22.04
N GLN A 19 -1.50 15.63 -21.02
CA GLN A 19 -0.03 15.61 -21.11
C GLN A 19 0.53 14.28 -21.63
N THR A 20 -0.15 13.17 -21.36
CA THR A 20 0.28 11.82 -21.75
C THR A 20 -0.36 11.33 -23.04
N GLY A 21 -1.35 12.06 -23.59
CA GLY A 21 -2.16 11.63 -24.74
C GLY A 21 -3.25 10.61 -24.40
N TRP A 22 -3.38 10.23 -23.13
CA TRP A 22 -4.31 9.23 -22.61
C TRP A 22 -4.70 9.55 -21.17
N TRP A 23 -5.73 8.89 -20.62
CA TRP A 23 -6.28 9.26 -19.32
C TRP A 23 -5.40 8.86 -18.14
N VAL A 24 -5.07 9.82 -17.28
CA VAL A 24 -4.47 9.61 -15.96
C VAL A 24 -5.33 10.33 -14.93
N THR A 25 -5.61 9.69 -13.79
CA THR A 25 -6.42 10.33 -12.76
C THR A 25 -5.75 11.62 -12.21
N PRO A 26 -6.50 12.74 -12.08
CA PRO A 26 -5.96 13.95 -11.49
C PRO A 26 -5.82 13.84 -9.96
N TYR A 27 -6.44 12.83 -9.33
CA TYR A 27 -6.50 12.70 -7.88
C TYR A 27 -5.35 11.87 -7.30
N HIS A 28 -5.24 11.92 -5.97
CA HIS A 28 -4.47 10.97 -5.18
C HIS A 28 -5.37 10.50 -4.03
N PHE A 29 -5.33 9.20 -3.74
CA PHE A 29 -6.10 8.63 -2.65
C PHE A 29 -5.14 8.07 -1.61
N GLY A 30 -5.34 8.44 -0.34
CA GLY A 30 -4.48 8.01 0.75
C GLY A 30 -4.48 6.49 0.93
N ILE A 31 -5.61 5.83 0.63
CA ILE A 31 -5.74 4.38 0.69
C ILE A 31 -4.90 3.65 -0.37
N ASP A 32 -4.56 4.31 -1.48
CA ASP A 32 -3.71 3.71 -2.53
C ASP A 32 -2.23 4.01 -2.27
N GLN A 33 -1.92 5.22 -1.83
CA GLN A 33 -0.54 5.66 -1.57
C GLN A 33 0.02 5.12 -0.26
N GLY A 34 -0.82 5.03 0.77
CA GLY A 34 -0.43 4.55 2.09
C GLY A 34 0.23 3.17 2.00
N PRO A 35 -0.46 2.14 1.47
CA PRO A 35 0.11 0.81 1.33
C PRO A 35 1.41 0.78 0.55
N VAL A 36 1.60 1.60 -0.49
CA VAL A 36 2.87 1.65 -1.24
C VAL A 36 4.04 1.97 -0.30
N VAL A 37 3.93 3.05 0.49
CA VAL A 37 5.00 3.46 1.42
C VAL A 37 5.16 2.44 2.55
N LEU A 38 4.04 2.01 3.16
CA LEU A 38 4.04 1.08 4.28
C LEU A 38 4.68 -0.27 3.90
N MET A 39 4.39 -0.76 2.69
CA MET A 39 4.90 -2.05 2.23
C MET A 39 6.34 -1.98 1.74
N ILE A 40 6.78 -0.86 1.15
CA ILE A 40 8.20 -0.65 0.87
C ILE A 40 9.02 -0.70 2.16
N GLU A 41 8.55 -0.04 3.23
CA GLU A 41 9.27 -0.07 4.50
C GLU A 41 9.24 -1.46 5.15
N ASN A 42 8.12 -2.17 5.09
CA ASN A 42 8.07 -3.57 5.53
C ASN A 42 9.03 -4.46 4.76
N TYR A 43 9.19 -4.26 3.45
CA TYR A 43 10.15 -5.02 2.66
C TYR A 43 11.60 -4.72 3.08
N ARG A 44 11.93 -3.45 3.33
CA ARG A 44 13.30 -3.02 3.66
C ARG A 44 13.74 -3.42 5.07
N THR A 45 12.88 -3.27 6.06
CA THR A 45 13.25 -3.43 7.47
C THR A 45 12.25 -4.25 8.29
N GLY A 46 11.06 -4.47 7.75
CA GLY A 46 9.96 -5.09 8.48
C GLY A 46 9.38 -4.21 9.60
N LEU A 47 9.65 -2.90 9.62
CA LEU A 47 9.32 -2.01 10.74
C LEU A 47 7.86 -2.15 11.23
N LEU A 48 6.88 -2.05 10.33
CA LEU A 48 5.48 -2.03 10.72
C LEU A 48 5.05 -3.43 11.17
N TRP A 49 5.50 -4.49 10.50
CA TRP A 49 5.31 -5.86 10.96
C TRP A 49 5.93 -6.07 12.35
N ASN A 50 7.12 -5.56 12.62
CA ASN A 50 7.77 -5.63 13.93
C ASN A 50 6.97 -4.91 15.01
N ILE A 51 6.39 -3.74 14.70
CA ILE A 51 5.50 -3.02 15.61
C ILE A 51 4.24 -3.85 15.89
N MET A 52 3.59 -4.38 14.84
CA MET A 52 2.38 -5.19 14.96
C MET A 52 2.60 -6.46 15.78
N ARG A 53 3.74 -7.13 15.60
CA ARG A 53 4.14 -8.33 16.37
C ARG A 53 4.34 -8.06 17.86
N ARG A 54 4.63 -6.82 18.25
CA ARG A 54 4.74 -6.42 19.66
C ARG A 54 3.39 -6.08 20.31
N CYS A 55 2.31 -6.02 19.54
CA CYS A 55 0.98 -5.72 20.06
C CYS A 55 0.36 -6.99 20.68
N PRO A 56 0.16 -7.06 22.01
CA PRO A 56 -0.34 -8.27 22.66
C PRO A 56 -1.75 -8.66 22.20
N ALA A 57 -2.60 -7.67 21.91
CA ALA A 57 -3.95 -7.90 21.42
C ALA A 57 -3.96 -8.57 20.05
N VAL A 58 -3.09 -8.13 19.12
CA VAL A 58 -2.96 -8.72 17.78
C VAL A 58 -2.46 -10.16 17.88
N VAL A 59 -1.39 -10.39 18.64
CA VAL A 59 -0.80 -11.73 18.84
C VAL A 59 -1.80 -12.67 19.50
N ALA A 60 -2.50 -12.23 20.55
CA ALA A 60 -3.53 -13.04 21.21
C ALA A 60 -4.69 -13.38 20.26
N GLY A 61 -5.14 -12.42 19.45
CA GLY A 61 -6.17 -12.62 18.44
C GLY A 61 -5.76 -13.68 17.41
N LEU A 62 -4.56 -13.59 16.86
CA LEU A 62 -4.04 -14.54 15.88
C LEU A 62 -3.86 -15.95 16.46
N ARG A 63 -3.35 -16.08 17.68
CA ARG A 63 -3.25 -17.37 18.37
C ARG A 63 -4.63 -18.01 18.59
N ARG A 64 -5.64 -17.21 18.98
CA ARG A 64 -7.03 -17.69 19.13
C ARG A 64 -7.65 -18.11 17.80
N ALA A 65 -7.24 -17.47 16.70
CA ALA A 65 -7.65 -17.84 15.35
C ALA A 65 -6.87 -19.06 14.78
N GLY A 66 -5.98 -19.68 15.56
CA GLY A 66 -5.26 -20.90 15.17
C GLY A 66 -3.98 -20.66 14.36
N PHE A 67 -3.55 -19.41 14.17
CA PHE A 67 -2.27 -19.12 13.52
C PHE A 67 -1.10 -19.55 14.41
N ASN A 68 -0.04 -20.07 13.80
CA ASN A 68 1.21 -20.46 14.47
C ASN A 68 2.45 -20.22 13.57
N GLY A 69 3.63 -20.10 14.21
CA GLY A 69 4.92 -19.97 13.53
C GLY A 69 5.15 -18.69 12.71
N GLY A 70 6.26 -18.67 11.98
CA GLY A 70 6.64 -17.72 10.91
C GLY A 70 6.66 -16.23 11.30
N TRP A 71 5.47 -15.67 11.45
CA TRP A 71 5.23 -14.27 11.82
C TRP A 71 4.88 -14.10 13.30
N LEU A 72 4.29 -15.11 13.95
CA LEU A 72 3.84 -15.09 15.36
C LEU A 72 4.95 -15.36 16.38
#